data_AF-A0A956ZC72-F1
#
_entry.id   AF-A0A956ZC72-F1
#
_cell.length_a   1.000
_cell.length_b   1.000
_cell.length_c   1.000
_cell.angle_alpha   90.00
_cell.angle_beta   90.00
_cell.angle_gamma   90.00
#
_symmetry.space_group_name_H-M   'P 1'
#
loop_
_entity.id
_entity.type
_entity.pdbx_description
1 polymer ?
#
loop_
_entity_poly.entity_id
_entity_poly.type
_entity_poly.pdbx_seq_one_letter_code
_entity_poly.pdbx_strand_id
1 'polypeptide(L)'
;MGFKTACIMTGDCPPHYFGTLPEHRPERADQVLSSLGYEQCFSRESSELEIYPDEGKLFIGAYEKALYIADRDIIYACFEDRSKRYFQNALKLYPEGKLLIVVLHSVVNYFGYAYYEKGKLLREYSGSGDDGVLSESGELQPEEKPAFERSKMRDGERIFFEEIHGETEEFDVSCYGESLAFMMMTKFFDCELDRSVEGKTDPFELKGELMCKTTPQKKPPGKKGLLGFLNPFS
;
A
#
# COMPACT_ATOMS: atom_id res chain seq x y z
N MET A 1 -15.84 -10.73 2.58
CA MET A 1 -15.41 -9.38 3.00
C MET A 1 -14.16 -9.10 2.20
N GLY A 2 -14.14 -8.08 1.34
CA GLY A 2 -12.95 -7.76 0.53
C GLY A 2 -11.84 -7.13 1.37
N PHE A 3 -10.60 -7.25 0.92
CA PHE A 3 -9.44 -6.77 1.64
C PHE A 3 -9.35 -5.24 1.66
N LYS A 4 -8.62 -4.75 2.65
CA LYS A 4 -8.12 -3.38 2.67
C LYS A 4 -6.61 -3.46 2.76
N THR A 5 -5.91 -2.56 2.10
CA THR A 5 -4.45 -2.52 2.09
C THR A 5 -3.99 -1.09 1.88
N ALA A 6 -2.92 -0.71 2.57
CA ALA A 6 -2.31 0.60 2.42
C ALA A 6 -0.84 0.47 2.81
N CYS A 7 -0.02 -0.03 1.89
CA CYS A 7 1.38 -0.36 2.18
C CYS A 7 2.36 0.04 1.07
N ILE A 8 3.63 0.13 1.47
CA ILE A 8 4.82 0.22 0.62
C ILE A 8 5.75 -0.95 0.94
N MET A 9 6.24 -1.59 -0.11
CA MET A 9 7.34 -2.54 -0.07
C MET A 9 8.50 -1.95 -0.86
N THR A 10 9.69 -1.88 -0.26
CA THR A 10 10.86 -1.34 -0.96
C THR A 10 12.14 -2.00 -0.51
N GLY A 11 13.09 -2.19 -1.42
CA GLY A 11 14.33 -2.87 -1.12
C GLY A 11 15.28 -2.98 -2.30
N ASP A 12 16.56 -3.19 -2.00
CA ASP A 12 17.55 -3.73 -2.93
C ASP A 12 17.71 -5.23 -2.62
N CYS A 13 16.68 -5.97 -2.98
CA CYS A 13 16.50 -7.36 -2.59
C CYS A 13 16.22 -8.26 -3.82
N PRO A 14 16.53 -9.58 -3.73
CA PRO A 14 16.08 -10.52 -4.74
C PRO A 14 14.54 -10.58 -4.80
N PRO A 15 13.96 -11.12 -5.88
CA PRO A 15 12.53 -11.44 -5.93
C PRO A 15 12.09 -12.29 -4.74
N HIS A 16 10.84 -12.13 -4.32
CA HIS A 16 10.21 -12.94 -3.26
C HIS A 16 10.90 -12.85 -1.88
N TYR A 17 11.68 -11.79 -1.63
CA TYR A 17 12.48 -11.65 -0.42
C TYR A 17 11.67 -11.76 0.89
N PHE A 18 10.45 -11.25 0.97
CA PHE A 18 9.62 -11.41 2.17
C PHE A 18 9.09 -12.83 2.34
N GLY A 19 8.98 -13.61 1.25
CA GLY A 19 8.64 -15.02 1.31
C GLY A 19 9.67 -15.89 2.04
N THR A 20 10.88 -15.37 2.30
CA THR A 20 11.89 -16.07 3.11
C THR A 20 11.80 -15.77 4.61
N LEU A 21 10.79 -15.01 5.05
CA LEU A 21 10.63 -14.50 6.42
C LEU A 21 11.93 -13.89 7.00
N PRO A 22 12.49 -12.86 6.34
CA PRO A 22 13.71 -12.23 6.83
C PRO A 22 13.54 -11.72 8.25
N GLU A 23 14.61 -11.78 9.04
CA GLU A 23 14.59 -11.34 10.43
C GLU A 23 14.39 -9.82 10.52
N HIS A 24 13.36 -9.42 11.27
CA HIS A 24 13.08 -8.02 11.55
C HIS A 24 14.19 -7.38 12.40
N ARG A 25 14.57 -6.14 12.08
CA ARG A 25 15.62 -5.36 12.74
C ARG A 25 15.03 -4.06 13.34
N PRO A 26 14.64 -4.07 14.64
CA PRO A 26 14.01 -2.94 15.32
C PRO A 26 14.82 -1.63 15.22
N GLU A 27 16.15 -1.69 15.37
CA GLU A 27 17.02 -0.51 15.29
C GLU A 27 17.02 0.12 13.90
N ARG A 28 16.88 -0.69 12.85
CA ARG A 28 16.74 -0.20 11.48
C ARG A 28 15.38 0.45 11.28
N ALA A 29 14.33 -0.10 11.89
CA ALA A 29 12.99 0.47 11.84
C ALA A 29 13.02 1.93 12.36
N ASP A 30 13.65 2.15 13.52
CA ASP A 30 13.79 3.48 14.12
C ASP A 30 14.55 4.47 13.21
N GLN A 31 15.67 4.03 12.62
CA GLN A 31 16.45 4.85 11.67
C GLN A 31 15.64 5.23 10.42
N VAL A 32 14.91 4.25 9.86
CA VAL A 32 14.12 4.43 8.65
C VAL A 32 12.93 5.35 8.91
N LEU A 33 12.17 5.15 9.98
CA LEU A 33 11.03 5.99 10.33
C LEU A 33 11.43 7.46 10.44
N SER A 34 12.55 7.74 11.11
CA SER A 34 13.11 9.08 11.20
C SER A 34 13.44 9.66 9.82
N SER A 35 14.09 8.88 8.95
CA SER A 35 14.44 9.31 7.59
C SER A 35 13.22 9.58 6.70
N LEU A 36 12.14 8.82 6.89
CA LEU A 36 10.89 8.96 6.15
C LEU A 36 10.06 10.17 6.63
N GLY A 37 10.37 10.70 7.82
CA GLY A 37 9.69 11.85 8.40
C GLY A 37 8.51 11.49 9.28
N TYR A 38 8.47 10.26 9.82
CA TYR A 38 7.56 9.93 10.91
C TYR A 38 7.96 10.70 12.17
N GLU A 39 6.98 11.35 12.79
CA GLU A 39 7.12 11.92 14.13
C GLU A 39 6.98 10.79 15.19
N GLN A 40 7.40 11.09 16.42
CA GLN A 40 7.58 10.12 17.50
C GLN A 40 6.40 9.12 17.65
N CYS A 41 6.73 7.84 17.67
CA CYS A 41 5.83 6.77 18.07
C CYS A 41 5.84 6.63 19.60
N PHE A 42 4.66 6.53 20.22
CA PHE A 42 4.58 6.48 21.69
C PHE A 42 4.40 5.06 22.25
N SER A 43 4.01 4.10 21.42
CA SER A 43 3.99 2.68 21.76
C SER A 43 4.45 1.86 20.57
N ARG A 44 5.13 0.75 20.87
CA ARG A 44 5.56 -0.27 19.90
C ARG A 44 5.26 -1.65 20.48
N GLU A 45 4.78 -2.55 19.65
CA GLU A 45 4.64 -3.96 19.98
C GLU A 45 5.08 -4.82 18.81
N SER A 46 5.66 -5.98 19.11
CA SER A 46 5.97 -6.98 18.09
C SER A 46 4.66 -7.51 17.51
N SER A 47 4.60 -7.59 16.18
CA SER A 47 3.42 -8.07 15.46
C SER A 47 3.82 -8.93 14.28
N GLU A 48 2.87 -9.74 13.84
CA GLU A 48 2.82 -10.30 12.49
C GLU A 48 2.38 -9.25 11.46
N LEU A 49 2.45 -9.60 10.18
CA LEU A 49 2.20 -8.69 9.08
C LEU A 49 0.83 -8.02 9.21
N GLU A 50 0.83 -6.69 9.27
CA GLU A 50 -0.39 -5.89 9.20
C GLU A 50 -0.39 -5.07 7.91
N ILE A 51 -1.33 -5.38 7.02
CA ILE A 51 -1.45 -4.75 5.69
C ILE A 51 -2.35 -3.52 5.67
N TYR A 52 -3.15 -3.36 6.73
CA TYR A 52 -4.09 -2.25 6.90
C TYR A 52 -4.30 -1.91 8.38
N PRO A 53 -3.28 -1.36 9.06
CA PRO A 53 -3.38 -1.00 10.46
C PRO A 53 -4.47 0.05 10.69
N ASP A 54 -5.04 0.06 11.90
CA ASP A 54 -6.05 1.03 12.31
C ASP A 54 -5.59 2.48 12.16
N GLU A 55 -6.54 3.42 12.17
CA GLU A 55 -6.24 4.85 12.18
C GLU A 55 -5.27 5.23 13.30
N GLY A 56 -4.28 6.06 12.97
CA GLY A 56 -3.26 6.46 13.93
C GLY A 56 -2.23 5.39 14.26
N LYS A 57 -2.31 4.18 13.66
CA LYS A 57 -1.27 3.16 13.76
C LYS A 57 -0.45 3.06 12.47
N LEU A 58 0.74 2.50 12.59
CA LEU A 58 1.59 2.10 11.48
C LEU A 58 2.16 0.72 11.78
N PHE A 59 2.35 -0.10 10.75
CA PHE A 59 3.13 -1.33 10.84
C PHE A 59 4.44 -1.14 10.06
N ILE A 60 5.55 -1.60 10.62
CA ILE A 60 6.86 -1.58 9.96
C ILE A 60 7.60 -2.91 10.13
N GLY A 61 8.00 -3.47 9.00
CA GLY A 61 8.96 -4.55 8.90
C GLY A 61 10.26 -4.02 8.29
N ALA A 62 11.31 -3.82 9.09
CA ALA A 62 12.61 -3.41 8.60
C ALA A 62 13.58 -4.60 8.56
N TYR A 63 14.17 -4.90 7.42
CA TYR A 63 15.02 -6.07 7.20
C TYR A 63 16.37 -5.65 6.61
N GLU A 64 17.29 -6.61 6.43
CA GLU A 64 18.63 -6.29 5.91
C GLU A 64 18.59 -5.56 4.55
N LYS A 65 17.77 -6.06 3.63
CA LYS A 65 17.74 -5.62 2.22
C LYS A 65 16.43 -4.98 1.79
N ALA A 66 15.42 -4.98 2.66
CA ALA A 66 14.09 -4.50 2.32
C ALA A 66 13.37 -3.92 3.52
N LEU A 67 12.25 -3.29 3.23
CA LEU A 67 11.38 -2.58 4.15
C LEU A 67 9.93 -2.80 3.70
N TYR A 68 9.08 -3.13 4.65
CA TYR A 68 7.63 -3.13 4.52
C TYR A 68 7.08 -2.06 5.46
N ILE A 69 6.22 -1.18 4.98
CA ILE A 69 5.48 -0.22 5.82
C ILE A 69 4.02 -0.23 5.42
N ALA A 70 3.12 -0.36 6.39
CA ALA A 70 1.71 -0.07 6.21
C ALA A 70 1.29 1.11 7.11
N ASP A 71 0.61 2.07 6.52
CA ASP A 71 0.06 3.23 7.21
C ASP A 71 -1.09 3.77 6.37
N ARG A 72 -2.31 3.57 6.84
CA ARG A 72 -3.50 3.95 6.08
C ARG A 72 -3.44 5.41 5.61
N ASP A 73 -3.22 6.34 6.51
CA ASP A 73 -3.39 7.77 6.21
C ASP A 73 -2.25 8.29 5.31
N ILE A 74 -1.01 7.86 5.59
CA ILE A 74 0.15 8.31 4.82
C ILE A 74 0.20 7.63 3.44
N ILE A 75 -0.09 6.33 3.36
CA ILE A 75 0.04 5.61 2.10
C ILE A 75 -1.05 6.03 1.11
N TYR A 76 -2.31 6.24 1.53
CA TYR A 76 -3.32 6.85 0.64
C TYR A 76 -2.89 8.24 0.16
N ALA A 77 -2.44 9.11 1.06
CA ALA A 77 -1.97 10.45 0.67
C ALA A 77 -0.78 10.42 -0.30
N CYS A 78 0.12 9.45 -0.16
CA CYS A 78 1.22 9.23 -1.09
C CYS A 78 0.76 8.62 -2.40
N PHE A 79 -0.28 7.77 -2.39
CA PHE A 79 -0.89 7.18 -3.57
C PHE A 79 -1.72 8.19 -4.39
N GLU A 80 -2.20 9.27 -3.78
CA GLU A 80 -2.82 10.38 -4.51
C GLU A 80 -1.79 11.41 -5.01
N ASP A 81 -0.74 11.66 -4.23
CA ASP A 81 0.28 12.66 -4.53
C ASP A 81 1.69 12.13 -4.28
N ARG A 82 2.38 11.73 -5.36
CA ARG A 82 3.77 11.25 -5.29
C ARG A 82 4.76 12.34 -4.92
N SER A 83 4.40 13.62 -4.91
CA SER A 83 5.31 14.71 -4.50
C SER A 83 5.49 14.80 -2.98
N LYS A 84 4.65 14.09 -2.20
CA LYS A 84 4.75 14.07 -0.74
C LYS A 84 6.14 13.64 -0.30
N ARG A 85 6.69 14.38 0.67
CA ARG A 85 8.05 14.17 1.21
C ARG A 85 8.29 12.71 1.63
N TYR A 86 7.29 12.08 2.25
CA TYR A 86 7.35 10.68 2.66
C TYR A 86 7.69 9.74 1.50
N PHE A 87 6.90 9.81 0.42
CA PHE A 87 7.10 8.98 -0.76
C PHE A 87 8.46 9.26 -1.43
N GLN A 88 8.82 10.54 -1.55
CA GLN A 88 10.12 10.94 -2.10
C GLN A 88 11.30 10.43 -1.26
N ASN A 89 11.14 10.32 0.05
CA ASN A 89 12.15 9.73 0.93
C ASN A 89 12.18 8.20 0.78
N ALA A 90 11.03 7.54 0.68
CA ALA A 90 10.93 6.10 0.46
C ALA A 90 11.64 5.66 -0.84
N LEU A 91 11.45 6.40 -1.94
CA LEU A 91 12.17 6.15 -3.20
C LEU A 91 13.70 6.28 -3.09
N LYS A 92 14.20 7.09 -2.14
CA LYS A 92 15.63 7.33 -1.94
C LYS A 92 16.29 6.33 -1.00
N LEU A 93 15.51 5.52 -0.26
CA LEU A 93 16.05 4.53 0.67
C LEU A 93 16.88 3.46 -0.04
N TYR A 94 16.44 3.05 -1.23
CA TYR A 94 17.13 2.08 -2.07
C TYR A 94 17.27 2.64 -3.49
N PRO A 95 18.30 3.48 -3.76
CA PRO A 95 18.42 4.18 -5.04
C PRO A 95 18.49 3.27 -6.27
N GLU A 96 19.08 2.08 -6.13
CA GLU A 96 19.15 1.05 -7.17
C GLU A 96 18.05 -0.02 -7.03
N GLY A 97 17.23 0.09 -5.98
CA GLY A 97 16.25 -0.90 -5.60
C GLY A 97 14.88 -0.70 -6.26
N LYS A 98 13.91 -1.38 -5.67
CA LYS A 98 12.54 -1.46 -6.11
C LYS A 98 11.62 -0.84 -5.07
N LEU A 99 10.48 -0.32 -5.51
CA LEU A 99 9.41 0.13 -4.63
C LEU A 99 8.06 -0.23 -5.25
N LEU A 100 7.19 -0.88 -4.48
CA LEU A 100 5.80 -1.11 -4.82
C LEU A 100 4.94 -0.44 -3.75
N ILE A 101 4.03 0.44 -4.16
CA ILE A 101 2.97 1.00 -3.32
C ILE A 101 1.66 0.35 -3.73
N VAL A 102 0.85 -0.07 -2.75
CA VAL A 102 -0.46 -0.72 -2.95
C VAL A 102 -1.51 -0.09 -2.05
N VAL A 103 -2.67 0.18 -2.62
CA VAL A 103 -3.87 0.66 -1.93
C VAL A 103 -5.09 -0.16 -2.35
N LEU A 104 -5.88 -0.61 -1.38
CA LEU A 104 -7.12 -1.35 -1.59
C LEU A 104 -8.18 -0.86 -0.60
N HIS A 105 -9.38 -0.55 -1.10
CA HIS A 105 -10.53 -0.18 -0.28
C HIS A 105 -11.82 -0.86 -0.78
N SER A 106 -12.13 -2.02 -0.20
CA SER A 106 -13.27 -2.87 -0.60
C SER A 106 -14.66 -2.24 -0.53
N VAL A 107 -14.88 -1.14 0.20
CA VAL A 107 -16.22 -0.49 0.26
C VAL A 107 -16.59 0.19 -1.06
N VAL A 108 -15.59 0.66 -1.81
CA VAL A 108 -15.78 1.41 -3.08
C VAL A 108 -15.11 0.68 -4.25
N ASN A 109 -14.74 -0.59 -4.05
CA ASN A 109 -13.92 -1.37 -4.99
C ASN A 109 -12.70 -0.58 -5.52
N TYR A 110 -12.10 0.25 -4.67
CA TYR A 110 -10.94 1.02 -5.07
C TYR A 110 -9.69 0.15 -4.97
N PHE A 111 -8.91 0.13 -6.04
CA PHE A 111 -7.62 -0.53 -6.08
C PHE A 111 -6.59 0.38 -6.74
N GLY A 112 -5.34 0.19 -6.35
CA GLY A 112 -4.24 0.88 -6.96
C GLY A 112 -2.91 0.25 -6.61
N TYR A 113 -2.05 0.13 -7.60
CA TYR A 113 -0.65 -0.17 -7.37
C TYR A 113 0.24 0.66 -8.30
N ALA A 114 1.44 0.99 -7.81
CA ALA A 114 2.47 1.59 -8.63
C ALA A 114 3.84 0.98 -8.30
N TYR A 115 4.53 0.50 -9.33
CA TYR A 115 5.81 -0.17 -9.25
C TYR A 115 6.92 0.71 -9.84
N TYR A 116 7.98 0.86 -9.05
CA TYR A 116 9.14 1.67 -9.35
C TYR A 116 10.39 0.81 -9.27
N GLU A 117 11.34 1.11 -10.14
CA GLU A 117 12.69 0.56 -10.10
C GLU A 117 13.70 1.66 -10.39
N LYS A 118 14.74 1.76 -9.56
CA LYS A 118 15.76 2.82 -9.64
C LYS A 118 15.16 4.23 -9.66
N GLY A 119 14.14 4.45 -8.83
CA GLY A 119 13.42 5.72 -8.73
C GLY A 119 12.51 6.06 -9.91
N LYS A 120 12.35 5.17 -10.90
CA LYS A 120 11.51 5.40 -12.09
C LYS A 120 10.24 4.57 -12.02
N LEU A 121 9.11 5.20 -12.32
CA LEU A 121 7.83 4.49 -12.46
C LEU A 121 7.90 3.57 -13.68
N LEU A 122 7.62 2.28 -13.49
CA LEU A 122 7.58 1.28 -14.55
C LEU A 122 6.16 0.79 -14.85
N ARG A 123 5.28 0.82 -13.85
CA ARG A 123 3.89 0.39 -13.98
C ARG A 123 3.02 1.09 -12.94
N GLU A 124 1.88 1.61 -13.37
CA GLU A 124 0.79 2.03 -12.48
C GLU A 124 -0.55 1.55 -13.04
N TYR A 125 -1.37 0.98 -12.17
CA TYR A 125 -2.76 0.66 -12.49
C TYR A 125 -3.64 0.92 -11.29
N SER A 126 -4.73 1.67 -11.49
CA SER A 126 -5.72 1.94 -10.46
C SER A 126 -7.11 2.12 -11.03
N GLY A 127 -8.11 1.93 -10.17
CA GLY A 127 -9.51 2.06 -10.53
C GLY A 127 -10.44 1.99 -9.32
N SER A 128 -11.72 2.22 -9.55
CA SER A 128 -12.79 2.15 -8.56
C SER A 128 -14.05 1.54 -9.18
N GLY A 129 -15.01 1.14 -8.34
CA GLY A 129 -16.33 0.72 -8.82
C GLY A 129 -17.13 1.85 -9.47
N ASP A 130 -16.89 3.10 -9.05
CA ASP A 130 -17.64 4.27 -9.52
C ASP A 130 -17.06 4.87 -10.81
N ASP A 131 -15.73 4.82 -10.99
CA ASP A 131 -15.02 5.51 -12.08
C ASP A 131 -14.35 4.56 -13.09
N GLY A 132 -14.39 3.24 -12.85
CA GLY A 132 -13.67 2.27 -13.68
C GLY A 132 -12.16 2.46 -13.56
N VAL A 133 -11.43 2.51 -14.69
CA VAL A 133 -9.97 2.72 -14.70
C VAL A 133 -9.63 4.19 -14.48
N LEU A 134 -8.86 4.48 -13.42
CA LEU A 134 -8.42 5.83 -13.05
C LEU A 134 -7.02 6.15 -13.59
N SER A 135 -6.09 5.19 -13.54
CA SER A 135 -4.74 5.31 -14.10
C SER A 135 -4.32 3.99 -14.73
N GLU A 136 -3.75 4.04 -15.92
CA GLU A 136 -3.07 2.92 -16.56
C GLU A 136 -1.84 3.45 -17.29
N SER A 137 -0.65 3.14 -16.77
CA SER A 137 0.60 3.56 -17.40
C SER A 137 1.70 2.52 -17.21
N GLY A 138 2.69 2.55 -18.10
CA GLY A 138 3.81 1.62 -18.09
C GLY A 138 3.53 0.26 -18.74
N GLU A 139 4.54 -0.60 -18.75
CA GLU A 139 4.45 -1.93 -19.37
C GLU A 139 3.92 -2.97 -18.38
N LEU A 140 3.08 -3.89 -18.88
CA LEU A 140 2.58 -5.02 -18.09
C LEU A 140 3.74 -5.81 -17.47
N GLN A 141 3.66 -5.97 -16.16
CA GLN A 141 4.63 -6.73 -15.39
C GLN A 141 4.38 -8.24 -15.53
N PRO A 142 5.42 -9.09 -15.38
CA PRO A 142 5.26 -10.55 -15.48
C PRO A 142 4.13 -11.13 -14.63
N GLU A 143 3.88 -10.53 -13.47
CA GLU A 143 2.91 -10.98 -12.47
C GLU A 143 1.45 -10.76 -12.94
N GLU A 144 1.17 -9.65 -13.62
CA GLU A 144 -0.17 -9.33 -14.11
C GLU A 144 -0.44 -9.89 -15.53
N LYS A 145 0.60 -10.16 -16.33
CA LYS A 145 0.46 -10.66 -17.72
C LYS A 145 -0.54 -11.81 -17.89
N PRO A 146 -0.52 -12.88 -17.07
CA PRO A 146 -1.47 -13.97 -17.23
C PRO A 146 -2.93 -13.53 -17.11
N ALA A 147 -3.25 -12.58 -16.23
CA ALA A 147 -4.60 -12.04 -16.10
C ALA A 147 -4.99 -11.22 -17.34
N PHE A 148 -4.09 -10.35 -17.81
CA PHE A 148 -4.35 -9.52 -18.99
C PHE A 148 -4.47 -10.34 -20.28
N GLU A 149 -3.68 -11.40 -20.45
CA GLU A 149 -3.75 -12.32 -21.59
C GLU A 149 -5.08 -13.09 -21.65
N ARG A 150 -5.66 -13.43 -20.49
CA ARG A 150 -6.98 -14.07 -20.41
C ARG A 150 -8.13 -13.08 -20.55
N SER A 151 -7.91 -11.81 -20.21
CA SER A 151 -8.92 -10.75 -20.27
C SER A 151 -9.37 -10.45 -21.71
N LYS A 152 -10.56 -9.85 -21.86
CA LYS A 152 -11.12 -9.45 -23.16
C LYS A 152 -11.67 -8.04 -23.08
N MET A 153 -11.55 -7.30 -24.18
CA MET A 153 -12.27 -6.04 -24.34
C MET A 153 -13.72 -6.32 -24.78
N ARG A 154 -14.70 -5.76 -24.08
CA ARG A 154 -16.12 -5.76 -24.44
C ARG A 154 -16.67 -4.36 -24.21
N ASP A 155 -17.28 -3.77 -25.23
CA ASP A 155 -17.89 -2.44 -25.17
C ASP A 155 -16.99 -1.31 -24.61
N GLY A 156 -15.67 -1.44 -24.83
CA GLY A 156 -14.67 -0.48 -24.35
C GLY A 156 -14.14 -0.75 -22.95
N GLU A 157 -14.67 -1.75 -22.26
CA GLU A 157 -14.23 -2.17 -20.92
C GLU A 157 -13.45 -3.47 -20.98
N ARG A 158 -12.49 -3.63 -20.06
CA ARG A 158 -11.74 -4.87 -19.91
C ARG A 158 -12.45 -5.77 -18.92
N ILE A 159 -12.80 -6.97 -19.37
CA ILE A 159 -13.39 -8.03 -18.56
C ILE A 159 -12.34 -9.09 -18.27
N PHE A 160 -12.17 -9.42 -17.00
CA PHE A 160 -11.29 -10.47 -16.51
C PHE A 160 -12.08 -11.75 -16.28
N PHE A 161 -11.37 -12.89 -16.36
CA PHE A 161 -11.96 -14.22 -16.24
C PHE A 161 -11.18 -15.02 -15.21
N GLU A 162 -11.90 -15.66 -14.29
CA GLU A 162 -11.33 -16.54 -13.28
C GLU A 162 -12.15 -17.82 -13.15
N GLU A 163 -11.47 -18.93 -12.90
CA GLU A 163 -12.10 -20.23 -12.67
C GLU A 163 -12.39 -20.39 -11.19
N ILE A 164 -13.67 -20.32 -10.81
CA ILE A 164 -14.14 -20.46 -9.44
C ILE A 164 -15.06 -21.67 -9.36
N HIS A 165 -14.72 -22.64 -8.52
CA HIS A 165 -15.46 -23.90 -8.37
C HIS A 165 -15.71 -24.68 -9.69
N GLY A 166 -14.85 -24.50 -10.70
CA GLY A 166 -14.95 -25.15 -12.00
C GLY A 166 -15.86 -24.41 -13.00
N GLU A 167 -16.29 -23.20 -12.66
CA GLU A 167 -17.03 -22.30 -13.55
C GLU A 167 -16.18 -21.06 -13.86
N THR A 168 -16.20 -20.61 -15.11
CA THR A 168 -15.59 -19.34 -15.49
C THR A 168 -16.50 -18.19 -15.08
N GLU A 169 -16.04 -17.38 -14.11
CA GLU A 169 -16.70 -16.15 -13.70
C GLU A 169 -16.10 -14.94 -14.42
N GLU A 170 -16.94 -13.92 -14.67
CA GLU A 170 -16.55 -12.66 -15.32
C GLU A 170 -16.50 -11.53 -14.31
N PHE A 171 -15.41 -10.76 -14.35
CA PHE A 171 -15.19 -9.64 -13.44
C PHE A 171 -14.85 -8.38 -14.23
N ASP A 172 -15.50 -7.27 -13.89
CA ASP A 172 -14.98 -5.96 -14.28
C ASP A 172 -13.67 -5.67 -13.53
N VAL A 173 -12.97 -4.62 -13.98
CA VAL A 173 -11.67 -4.23 -13.40
C VAL A 173 -11.75 -3.88 -11.91
N SER A 174 -12.87 -3.30 -11.45
CA SER A 174 -13.02 -2.91 -10.03
C SER A 174 -13.16 -4.14 -9.13
N CYS A 175 -13.83 -5.19 -9.63
CA CYS A 175 -13.97 -6.46 -8.93
C CYS A 175 -12.67 -7.28 -8.98
N TYR A 176 -11.91 -7.20 -10.07
CA TYR A 176 -10.66 -7.95 -10.26
C TYR A 176 -9.41 -7.22 -9.71
N GLY A 177 -9.54 -5.95 -9.33
CA GLY A 177 -8.44 -5.09 -8.94
C GLY A 177 -7.66 -5.56 -7.72
N GLU A 178 -8.34 -6.22 -6.78
CA GLU A 178 -7.72 -6.87 -5.61
C GLU A 178 -6.72 -7.96 -6.06
N SER A 179 -7.14 -8.86 -6.94
CA SER A 179 -6.29 -9.92 -7.48
C SER A 179 -5.07 -9.35 -8.21
N LEU A 180 -5.24 -8.28 -8.99
CA LEU A 180 -4.12 -7.62 -9.67
C LEU A 180 -3.11 -7.02 -8.67
N ALA A 181 -3.61 -6.40 -7.59
CA ALA A 181 -2.75 -5.87 -6.55
C ALA A 181 -1.96 -6.99 -5.85
N PHE A 182 -2.60 -8.09 -5.49
CA PHE A 182 -1.92 -9.23 -4.87
C PHE A 182 -0.95 -9.95 -5.80
N MET A 183 -1.28 -10.09 -7.09
CA MET A 183 -0.34 -10.57 -8.11
C MET A 183 0.92 -9.68 -8.12
N MET A 184 0.77 -8.36 -8.11
CA MET A 184 1.91 -7.44 -8.07
C MET A 184 2.73 -7.56 -6.79
N MET A 185 2.09 -7.85 -5.64
CA MET A 185 2.79 -8.09 -4.37
C MET A 185 3.68 -9.34 -4.42
N THR A 186 3.43 -10.30 -5.31
CA THR A 186 4.32 -11.46 -5.52
C THR A 186 5.70 -11.07 -6.06
N LYS A 187 5.96 -9.82 -6.44
CA LYS A 187 7.33 -9.33 -6.65
C LYS A 187 8.19 -9.42 -5.39
N PHE A 188 7.56 -9.24 -4.23
CA PHE A 188 8.21 -9.20 -2.92
C PHE A 188 7.86 -10.42 -2.06
N PHE A 189 6.67 -10.97 -2.20
CA PHE A 189 6.24 -12.22 -1.56
C PHE A 189 6.37 -13.39 -2.53
N ASP A 190 6.41 -14.63 -2.04
CA ASP A 190 6.41 -15.81 -2.92
C ASP A 190 4.98 -16.26 -3.31
N CYS A 191 3.94 -15.67 -2.73
CA CYS A 191 2.54 -15.95 -3.05
C CYS A 191 1.67 -14.70 -2.96
N GLU A 192 0.48 -14.77 -3.54
CA GLU A 192 -0.58 -13.79 -3.36
C GLU A 192 -1.08 -13.86 -1.91
N LEU A 193 -1.43 -12.71 -1.31
CA LEU A 193 -1.77 -12.63 0.12
C LEU A 193 -3.10 -13.33 0.47
N ASP A 194 -4.00 -13.46 -0.48
CA ASP A 194 -5.31 -14.11 -0.34
C ASP A 194 -5.27 -15.60 -0.66
N ARG A 195 -4.11 -16.16 -1.01
CA ARG A 195 -3.94 -17.56 -1.38
C ARG A 195 -2.96 -18.27 -0.47
N SER A 196 -3.45 -19.28 0.24
CA SER A 196 -2.57 -20.28 0.86
C SER A 196 -2.15 -21.30 -0.19
N VAL A 197 -0.83 -21.44 -0.38
CA VAL A 197 -0.26 -22.42 -1.31
C VAL A 197 0.51 -23.45 -0.50
N GLU A 198 0.16 -24.73 -0.65
CA GLU A 198 0.85 -25.81 0.04
C GLU A 198 2.36 -25.76 -0.23
N GLY A 199 3.15 -25.83 0.84
CA GLY A 199 4.61 -25.75 0.76
C GLY A 199 5.19 -24.34 0.61
N LYS A 200 4.36 -23.29 0.55
CA LYS A 200 4.81 -21.90 0.65
C LYS A 200 4.60 -21.35 2.05
N THR A 201 5.45 -20.41 2.42
CA THR A 201 5.36 -19.70 3.69
C THR A 201 4.20 -18.73 3.66
N ASP A 202 3.43 -18.67 4.76
CA ASP A 202 2.36 -17.72 4.92
C ASP A 202 2.95 -16.29 5.05
N PRO A 203 2.61 -15.36 4.13
CA PRO A 203 3.05 -13.97 4.23
C PRO A 203 2.71 -13.31 5.57
N PHE A 204 1.63 -13.75 6.22
CA PHE A 204 1.19 -13.18 7.48
C PHE A 204 2.12 -13.53 8.66
N GLU A 205 2.98 -14.55 8.53
CA GLU A 205 4.01 -14.86 9.53
C GLU A 205 5.16 -13.85 9.55
N LEU A 206 5.24 -12.95 8.56
CA LEU A 206 6.30 -11.95 8.46
C LEU A 206 6.29 -11.02 9.68
N LYS A 207 7.39 -11.04 10.43
CA LYS A 207 7.51 -10.27 11.67
C LYS A 207 7.82 -8.80 11.42
N GLY A 208 7.25 -7.95 12.25
CA GLY A 208 7.49 -6.52 12.29
C GLY A 208 6.99 -5.91 13.59
N GLU A 209 6.71 -4.62 13.56
CA GLU A 209 6.23 -3.87 14.71
C GLU A 209 5.01 -3.04 14.37
N LEU A 210 3.98 -3.13 15.21
CA LEU A 210 2.85 -2.22 15.18
C LEU A 210 3.12 -1.06 16.15
N MET A 211 2.98 0.16 15.67
CA MET A 211 3.27 1.37 16.44
C MET A 211 2.11 2.36 16.40
N CYS A 212 1.89 3.07 17.50
CA CYS A 212 0.91 4.16 17.55
C CYS A 212 1.60 5.50 17.30
N LYS A 213 1.09 6.24 16.32
CA LYS A 213 1.54 7.58 15.93
C LYS A 213 0.96 8.61 16.88
N THR A 214 1.75 9.63 17.23
CA THR A 214 1.18 10.82 17.85
C THR A 214 0.18 11.47 16.89
N THR A 215 -1.10 11.49 17.27
CA THR A 215 -2.08 12.28 16.52
C THR A 215 -1.66 13.75 16.65
N PRO A 216 -1.52 14.51 15.55
CA PRO A 216 -1.44 15.95 15.70
C PRO A 216 -2.69 16.37 16.46
N GLN A 217 -2.54 16.93 17.67
CA GLN A 217 -3.67 17.49 18.40
C GLN A 217 -4.37 18.45 17.43
N LYS A 218 -5.57 18.09 16.96
CA LYS A 218 -6.44 19.05 16.29
C LYS A 218 -6.54 20.21 17.29
N LYS A 219 -5.93 21.36 16.96
CA LYS A 219 -6.12 22.57 17.75
C LYS A 219 -7.64 22.67 17.97
N PRO A 220 -8.11 22.74 19.23
CA PRO A 220 -9.53 22.93 19.46
C PRO A 220 -9.95 24.15 18.65
N PRO A 221 -11.12 24.12 17.97
CA PRO A 221 -11.56 25.25 17.16
C PRO A 221 -11.43 26.49 18.03
N GLY A 222 -10.51 27.37 17.64
CA GLY A 222 -10.20 28.54 18.44
C GLY A 222 -11.52 29.23 18.71
N LYS A 223 -11.88 29.36 20.00
CA LYS A 223 -13.02 30.18 20.40
C LYS A 223 -12.82 31.51 19.67
N LYS A 224 -13.62 31.78 18.65
CA LYS A 224 -13.74 33.12 18.08
C LYS A 224 -14.11 33.97 19.28
N GLY A 225 -13.14 34.72 19.79
CA GLY A 225 -13.41 35.74 20.79
C GLY A 225 -14.53 36.58 20.22
N LEU A 226 -15.66 36.62 20.91
CA LEU A 226 -16.59 37.73 20.78
C LEU A 226 -15.76 38.97 21.13
N LEU A 227 -15.16 39.60 20.13
CA LEU A 227 -14.83 41.00 20.23
C LEU A 227 -16.18 41.71 20.33
N GLY A 228 -16.50 42.13 21.55
CA GLY A 228 -17.60 43.03 21.81
C GLY A 228 -17.42 44.26 20.94
N PHE A 229 -18.39 44.48 20.05
CA PHE A 229 -18.63 45.79 19.47
C PHE A 229 -19.00 46.72 20.61
N LEU A 230 -18.03 47.48 21.12
CA LEU A 230 -18.30 48.73 21.81
C LEU A 230 -18.73 49.73 20.73
N ASN A 231 -20.03 50.01 20.71
CA ASN A 231 -20.61 51.16 20.01
C ASN A 231 -19.95 52.45 20.52
N PRO A 232 -19.39 53.30 19.66
CA PRO A 232 -19.28 54.71 19.94
C PRO A 232 -20.45 55.44 19.27
N PHE A 233 -21.08 56.34 20.03
CA PHE A 233 -22.07 57.35 19.62
C PHE A 233 -23.57 57.03 19.73
N SER A 234 -24.20 57.94 20.51
CA SER A 234 -25.61 58.38 20.56
C SER A 234 -26.66 57.44 21.13
#